data_AF-A0A7T0JPE6-F1
#
_entry.id   AF-A0A7T0JPE6-F1
#
_cell.length_a   1.000
_cell.length_b   1.000
_cell.length_c   1.000
_cell.angle_alpha   90.00
_cell.angle_beta   90.00
_cell.angle_gamma   90.00
#
_symmetry.space_group_name_H-M   'P 1'
#
loop_
_entity.id
_entity.type
_entity.pdbx_description
1 polymer ?
#
loop_
_entity_poly.entity_id
_entity_poly.type
_entity_poly.pdbx_seq_one_letter_code
_entity_poly.pdbx_strand_id
1 'polypeptide(L)'
;MPNIREKVLQLYESHREEPGAPYDESHFLDFLLADGATKSVYNSFKGLRRFNAFWDEVQYEYAIFFSIKDRDANYSLERFVQRVEELIEKPSSSLASLRKPMKGYVEGIVVVGPLLFWIPALALLNHIVIAAALFSCGAVLLLYFFLIYRRERMYLKRLHQKIKMAQQGRPTRHSSGTR
;
A
#
# COMPACT_ATOMS: atom_id res chain seq x y z
N MET A 1 6.93 23.11 11.63
CA MET A 1 7.00 21.97 10.69
C MET A 1 6.61 22.47 9.32
N PRO A 2 7.17 21.97 8.21
CA PRO A 2 6.62 22.25 6.89
C PRO A 2 5.11 21.96 6.93
N ASN A 3 4.32 22.79 6.27
CA ASN A 3 2.87 22.66 6.25
C ASN A 3 2.51 21.27 5.70
N ILE A 4 1.80 20.45 6.47
CA ILE A 4 1.47 19.06 6.09
C ILE A 4 0.75 19.04 4.75
N ARG A 5 -0.15 20.01 4.53
CA ARG A 5 -0.85 20.18 3.24
C ARG A 5 0.12 20.38 2.08
N GLU A 6 1.08 21.29 2.20
CA GLU A 6 2.05 21.57 1.13
C GLU A 6 2.90 20.34 0.80
N LYS A 7 3.33 19.61 1.83
CA LYS A 7 4.15 18.42 1.63
C LYS A 7 3.34 17.26 1.05
N VAL A 8 2.09 17.07 1.48
CA VAL A 8 1.16 16.13 0.85
C VAL A 8 0.92 16.48 -0.61
N LEU A 9 0.71 17.76 -0.93
CA LEU A 9 0.55 18.22 -2.31
C LEU A 9 1.81 17.99 -3.15
N GLN A 10 2.99 18.26 -2.59
CA GLN A 10 4.25 17.96 -3.27
C GLN A 10 4.38 16.48 -3.61
N LEU A 11 4.05 15.59 -2.66
CA LEU A 11 4.04 14.15 -2.89
C LEU A 11 3.00 13.78 -3.94
N TYR A 12 1.78 14.30 -3.81
CA TYR A 12 0.69 14.08 -4.76
C TYR A 12 1.12 14.42 -6.18
N GLU A 13 1.62 15.64 -6.42
CA GLU A 13 2.10 16.10 -7.73
C GLU A 13 3.22 15.23 -8.30
N SER A 14 4.13 14.73 -7.46
CA SER A 14 5.20 13.83 -7.91
C SER A 14 4.69 12.47 -8.42
N HIS A 15 3.49 12.05 -7.97
CA HIS A 15 2.87 10.77 -8.35
C HIS A 15 1.82 10.89 -9.45
N ARG A 16 1.37 12.12 -9.76
CA ARG A 16 0.42 12.35 -10.84
C ARG A 16 0.98 11.90 -12.18
N GLU A 17 0.06 11.52 -13.06
CA GLU A 17 0.40 11.28 -14.45
C GLU A 17 0.76 12.57 -15.19
N GLU A 18 0.01 13.64 -14.92
CA GLU A 18 0.24 14.98 -15.46
C GLU A 18 0.42 15.99 -14.30
N PRO A 19 1.66 16.19 -13.84
CA PRO A 19 1.94 17.17 -12.80
C PRO A 19 1.52 18.59 -13.24
N GLY A 20 0.90 19.33 -12.34
CA GLY A 20 0.43 20.71 -12.57
C GLY A 20 -0.90 20.82 -13.34
N ALA A 21 -1.49 19.72 -13.81
CA ALA A 21 -2.82 19.77 -14.41
C ALA A 21 -3.89 20.19 -13.37
N PRO A 22 -5.00 20.84 -13.75
CA PRO A 22 -6.09 21.11 -12.82
C PRO A 22 -6.63 19.82 -12.18
N TYR A 23 -7.10 19.89 -10.94
CA TYR A 23 -7.76 18.78 -10.26
C TYR A 23 -8.83 19.31 -9.31
N ASP A 24 -9.80 18.46 -8.97
CA ASP A 24 -10.81 18.77 -7.96
C ASP A 24 -10.31 18.32 -6.57
N GLU A 25 -10.20 19.25 -5.62
CA GLU A 25 -9.78 18.94 -4.25
C GLU A 25 -10.74 17.98 -3.54
N SER A 26 -12.02 17.92 -3.92
CA SER A 26 -13.01 17.04 -3.30
C SER A 26 -12.78 15.55 -3.61
N HIS A 27 -12.09 15.27 -4.72
CA HIS A 27 -11.78 13.92 -5.22
C HIS A 27 -10.34 13.82 -5.72
N PHE A 28 -9.39 14.53 -5.10
CA PHE A 28 -8.04 14.70 -5.64
C PHE A 28 -7.30 13.37 -5.90
N LEU A 29 -7.61 12.31 -5.15
CA LEU A 29 -7.03 10.98 -5.37
C LEU A 29 -7.36 10.42 -6.75
N ASP A 30 -8.53 10.73 -7.31
CA ASP A 30 -8.95 10.29 -8.64
C ASP A 30 -8.12 10.95 -9.76
N PHE A 31 -7.50 12.10 -9.48
CA PHE A 31 -6.66 12.87 -10.41
C PHE A 31 -5.16 12.49 -10.33
N LEU A 32 -4.85 11.36 -9.70
CA LEU A 32 -3.55 10.69 -9.89
C LEU A 32 -3.37 10.17 -11.33
N LEU A 33 -4.47 9.95 -12.05
CA LEU A 33 -4.50 9.68 -13.50
C LEU A 33 -4.99 10.92 -14.27
N ALA A 34 -4.62 11.01 -15.54
CA ALA A 34 -4.98 12.13 -16.41
C ALA A 34 -6.51 12.28 -16.60
N ASP A 35 -7.23 11.15 -16.64
CA ASP A 35 -8.64 11.12 -17.04
C ASP A 35 -9.58 11.66 -15.95
N GLY A 36 -9.11 11.80 -14.69
CA GLY A 36 -9.82 12.43 -13.57
C GLY A 36 -11.18 11.81 -13.19
N ALA A 37 -11.58 10.71 -13.84
CA ALA A 37 -12.89 10.10 -13.63
C ALA A 37 -12.97 9.44 -12.25
N THR A 38 -14.15 9.46 -11.64
CA THR A 38 -14.36 8.94 -10.28
C THR A 38 -13.98 7.46 -10.20
N LYS A 39 -13.12 7.10 -9.23
CA LYS A 39 -12.55 5.74 -9.09
C LYS A 39 -11.72 5.27 -10.29
N SER A 40 -11.35 6.12 -11.23
CA SER A 40 -10.53 5.76 -12.42
C SER A 40 -9.22 5.08 -12.04
N VAL A 41 -8.67 5.49 -10.92
CA VAL A 41 -7.42 4.97 -10.35
C VAL A 41 -7.52 3.49 -10.01
N TYR A 42 -8.71 2.99 -9.66
CA TYR A 42 -8.96 1.57 -9.40
C TYR A 42 -9.25 0.75 -10.66
N ASN A 43 -9.53 1.42 -11.79
CA ASN A 43 -9.94 0.77 -13.04
C ASN A 43 -8.76 0.36 -13.93
N SER A 44 -7.53 0.69 -13.55
CA SER A 44 -6.33 0.29 -14.29
C SER A 44 -5.18 -0.15 -13.38
N PHE A 45 -4.36 -1.09 -13.84
CA PHE A 45 -3.14 -1.49 -13.12
C PHE A 45 -2.17 -0.33 -12.93
N LYS A 46 -2.11 0.59 -13.92
CA LYS A 46 -1.28 1.80 -13.85
C LYS A 46 -1.77 2.75 -12.77
N GLY A 47 -3.08 3.00 -12.71
CA GLY A 47 -3.72 3.79 -11.64
C GLY A 47 -3.46 3.20 -10.28
N LEU A 48 -3.75 1.91 -10.11
CA LEU A 48 -3.56 1.23 -8.84
C LEU A 48 -2.11 1.26 -8.37
N ARG A 49 -1.15 1.16 -9.30
CA ARG A 49 0.27 1.31 -8.98
C ARG A 49 0.63 2.72 -8.51
N ARG A 50 0.16 3.77 -9.18
CA ARG A 50 0.40 5.18 -8.78
C ARG A 50 -0.24 5.49 -7.43
N PHE A 51 -1.48 5.07 -7.24
CA PHE A 51 -2.18 5.17 -5.97
C PHE A 51 -1.39 4.54 -4.83
N ASN A 52 -1.03 3.26 -4.98
CA ASN A 52 -0.27 2.57 -3.94
C ASN A 52 1.07 3.26 -3.66
N ALA A 53 1.77 3.75 -4.70
CA ALA A 53 3.02 4.47 -4.54
C ALA A 53 2.85 5.79 -3.76
N PHE A 54 1.85 6.60 -4.11
CA PHE A 54 1.53 7.83 -3.38
C PHE A 54 1.22 7.56 -1.91
N TRP A 55 0.33 6.60 -1.64
CA TRP A 55 -0.03 6.23 -0.27
C TRP A 55 1.17 5.70 0.51
N ASP A 56 2.00 4.86 -0.11
CA ASP A 56 3.18 4.31 0.55
C ASP A 56 4.22 5.39 0.87
N GLU A 57 4.38 6.37 0.00
CA GLU A 57 5.29 7.48 0.23
C GLU A 57 4.79 8.41 1.33
N VAL A 58 3.49 8.74 1.37
CA VAL A 58 2.89 9.51 2.47
C VAL A 58 3.04 8.77 3.80
N GLN A 59 2.75 7.46 3.83
CA GLN A 59 2.94 6.64 5.04
C GLN A 59 4.39 6.67 5.53
N TYR A 60 5.32 6.52 4.59
CA TYR A 60 6.73 6.52 4.93
C TYR A 60 7.17 7.89 5.41
N GLU A 61 6.84 8.97 4.70
CA GLU A 61 7.22 10.35 5.03
C GLU A 61 6.83 10.70 6.46
N TYR A 62 5.57 10.47 6.82
CA TYR A 62 5.03 10.86 8.13
C TYR A 62 5.16 9.79 9.20
N ALA A 63 5.74 8.63 8.88
CA ALA A 63 5.80 7.48 9.79
C ALA A 63 4.41 7.15 10.36
N ILE A 64 3.45 6.94 9.47
CA ILE A 64 2.07 6.55 9.77
C ILE A 64 1.69 5.28 9.00
N PHE A 65 0.58 4.65 9.38
CA PHE A 65 0.02 3.54 8.62
C PHE A 65 -1.48 3.75 8.44
N PHE A 66 -1.91 3.78 7.19
CA PHE A 66 -3.32 3.84 6.85
C PHE A 66 -3.92 2.43 6.86
N SER A 67 -5.09 2.31 7.48
CA SER A 67 -5.85 1.07 7.45
C SER A 67 -6.49 0.84 6.08
N ILE A 68 -6.98 -0.39 5.85
CA ILE A 68 -7.76 -0.72 4.65
C ILE A 68 -8.98 0.21 4.52
N LYS A 69 -9.63 0.54 5.64
CA LYS A 69 -10.77 1.46 5.66
C LYS A 69 -10.40 2.88 5.23
N ASP A 70 -9.20 3.34 5.58
CA ASP A 70 -8.71 4.64 5.13
C ASP A 70 -8.48 4.58 3.60
N ARG A 71 -7.91 3.50 3.07
CA ARG A 71 -7.72 3.35 1.62
C ARG A 71 -9.03 3.28 0.82
N ASP A 72 -10.07 2.71 1.40
CA ASP A 72 -11.40 2.63 0.77
C ASP A 72 -12.19 3.95 0.87
N ALA A 73 -11.73 4.91 1.68
CA ALA A 73 -12.41 6.18 1.85
C ALA A 73 -12.13 7.11 0.64
N ASN A 74 -13.20 7.74 0.12
CA ASN A 74 -13.08 8.77 -0.89
C ASN A 74 -12.75 10.11 -0.20
N TYR A 75 -11.46 10.42 -0.07
CA TYR A 75 -10.99 11.61 0.61
C TYR A 75 -10.98 12.84 -0.31
N SER A 76 -11.49 13.96 0.22
CA SER A 76 -11.05 15.28 -0.23
C SER A 76 -9.64 15.56 0.30
N LEU A 77 -8.91 16.49 -0.33
CA LEU A 77 -7.57 16.89 0.07
C LEU A 77 -7.54 17.31 1.55
N GLU A 78 -8.48 18.17 1.96
CA GLU A 78 -8.57 18.65 3.33
C GLU A 78 -8.76 17.49 4.34
N ARG A 79 -9.70 16.57 4.06
CA ARG A 79 -9.92 15.41 4.92
C ARG A 79 -8.73 14.46 4.94
N PHE A 80 -8.02 14.32 3.82
CA PHE A 80 -6.81 13.52 3.75
C PHE A 80 -5.70 14.10 4.64
N VAL A 81 -5.47 15.41 4.56
CA VAL A 81 -4.49 16.13 5.40
C VAL A 81 -4.85 16.02 6.87
N GLN A 82 -6.12 16.25 7.23
CA GLN A 82 -6.60 16.07 8.60
C GLN A 82 -6.36 14.64 9.08
N ARG A 83 -6.59 13.64 8.23
CA ARG A 83 -6.36 12.25 8.58
C ARG A 83 -4.88 11.94 8.82
N VAL A 84 -4.00 12.52 8.00
CA VAL A 84 -2.55 12.43 8.18
C VAL A 84 -2.15 13.01 9.54
N GLU A 85 -2.67 14.19 9.89
CA GLU A 85 -2.44 14.84 11.19
C GLU A 85 -2.86 13.96 12.37
N GLU A 86 -4.07 13.40 12.32
CA GLU A 86 -4.58 12.49 13.36
C GLU A 86 -3.67 11.27 13.56
N LEU A 87 -3.19 10.68 12.46
CA LEU A 87 -2.32 9.50 12.51
C LEU A 87 -0.91 9.84 12.97
N ILE A 88 -0.42 11.05 12.63
CA ILE A 88 0.82 11.58 13.18
C ILE A 88 0.66 11.69 14.70
N GLU A 89 -0.41 12.28 15.22
CA GLU A 89 -0.61 12.45 16.66
C GLU A 89 -0.69 11.11 17.43
N LYS A 90 -1.23 10.06 16.79
CA LYS A 90 -1.50 8.75 17.42
C LYS A 90 -0.72 7.61 16.76
N PRO A 91 0.62 7.54 16.93
CA PRO A 91 1.45 6.50 16.32
C PRO A 91 1.10 5.09 16.82
N SER A 92 0.56 4.96 18.03
CA SER A 92 0.05 3.69 18.56
C SER A 92 -1.11 3.12 17.74
N SER A 93 -1.98 3.98 17.18
CA SER A 93 -3.07 3.58 16.29
C SER A 93 -2.51 3.01 14.98
N SER A 94 -1.52 3.68 14.39
CA SER A 94 -0.80 3.20 13.20
C SER A 94 -0.16 1.83 13.45
N LEU A 95 0.52 1.64 14.59
CA LEU A 95 1.11 0.35 14.95
C LEU A 95 0.05 -0.75 15.16
N ALA A 96 -1.08 -0.42 15.77
CA ALA A 96 -2.17 -1.37 15.98
C ALA A 96 -2.75 -1.85 14.65
N SER A 97 -3.02 -0.92 13.73
CA SER A 97 -3.50 -1.21 12.37
C SER A 97 -2.49 -2.03 11.55
N LEU A 98 -1.19 -1.79 11.74
CA LEU A 98 -0.11 -2.49 11.04
C LEU A 98 0.08 -3.96 11.49
N ARG A 99 -0.37 -4.33 12.70
CA ARG A 99 -0.21 -5.71 13.23
C ARG A 99 -0.87 -6.78 12.36
N LYS A 100 -2.06 -6.50 11.82
CA LYS A 100 -2.82 -7.48 11.02
C LYS A 100 -2.15 -7.75 9.65
N PRO A 101 -1.80 -6.73 8.85
CA PRO A 101 -1.00 -6.93 7.62
C PRO A 101 0.34 -7.63 7.88
N MET A 102 1.00 -7.32 8.99
CA MET A 102 2.24 -8.02 9.39
C MET A 102 2.02 -9.50 9.79
N LYS A 103 0.79 -9.93 10.06
CA LYS A 103 0.44 -11.34 10.31
C LYS A 103 -0.18 -12.04 9.10
N GLY A 104 -0.40 -11.33 7.99
CA GLY A 104 -1.10 -11.83 6.81
C GLY A 104 -0.57 -13.18 6.31
N TYR A 105 -1.49 -14.12 6.13
CA TYR A 105 -1.27 -15.50 5.69
C TYR A 105 -0.89 -15.54 4.21
N VAL A 106 0.37 -15.89 3.95
CA VAL A 106 0.95 -16.16 2.61
C VAL A 106 0.48 -17.50 2.04
N GLU A 107 -0.14 -18.31 2.90
CA GLU A 107 -0.36 -19.73 2.65
C GLU A 107 -1.30 -19.95 1.46
N GLY A 108 -2.31 -19.11 1.26
CA GLY A 108 -3.26 -19.31 0.16
C GLY A 108 -2.63 -19.22 -1.23
N ILE A 109 -1.93 -18.13 -1.56
CA ILE A 109 -1.44 -17.90 -2.94
C ILE A 109 -0.23 -18.77 -3.26
N VAL A 110 0.68 -18.97 -2.29
CA VAL A 110 1.89 -19.78 -2.49
C VAL A 110 1.58 -21.28 -2.54
N VAL A 111 0.48 -21.73 -1.92
CA VAL A 111 0.06 -23.15 -1.95
C VAL A 111 -0.91 -23.42 -3.09
N VAL A 112 -1.94 -22.58 -3.30
CA VAL A 112 -2.98 -22.82 -4.32
C VAL A 112 -2.47 -22.55 -5.73
N GLY A 113 -1.57 -21.57 -5.92
CA GLY A 113 -1.00 -21.25 -7.22
C GLY A 113 -0.31 -22.45 -7.88
N PRO A 114 0.68 -23.10 -7.21
CA PRO A 114 1.34 -24.30 -7.74
C PRO A 114 0.40 -25.46 -7.98
N LEU A 115 -0.59 -25.67 -7.11
CA LEU A 115 -1.60 -26.73 -7.30
C LEU A 115 -2.34 -26.57 -8.63
N LEU A 116 -2.69 -25.33 -9.02
CA LEU A 116 -3.39 -25.04 -10.29
C LEU A 116 -2.53 -25.32 -11.54
N PHE A 117 -1.21 -25.20 -11.48
CA PHE A 117 -0.33 -25.40 -12.65
C PHE A 117 0.32 -26.79 -12.67
N TRP A 118 0.67 -27.34 -11.50
CA TRP A 118 1.44 -28.58 -11.41
C TRP A 118 0.54 -29.83 -11.43
N ILE A 119 -0.70 -29.76 -10.94
CA ILE A 119 -1.64 -30.89 -11.07
C ILE A 119 -1.96 -31.18 -12.55
N PRO A 120 -2.33 -30.18 -13.39
CA PRO A 120 -2.55 -30.42 -14.82
C PRO A 120 -1.26 -30.83 -15.56
N ALA A 121 -0.10 -30.28 -15.18
CA ALA A 121 1.17 -30.67 -15.76
C ALA A 121 1.48 -32.15 -15.53
N LEU A 122 1.17 -32.67 -14.32
CA LEU A 122 1.32 -34.10 -13.99
C LEU A 122 0.30 -34.98 -14.74
N ALA A 123 -0.93 -34.51 -14.95
CA ALA A 123 -1.93 -35.24 -15.73
C ALA A 123 -1.58 -35.34 -17.23
N LEU A 124 -0.77 -34.39 -17.74
CA LEU A 124 -0.39 -34.29 -19.15
C LEU A 124 1.05 -34.76 -19.42
N LEU A 125 1.62 -35.63 -18.59
CA LEU A 125 3.00 -36.13 -18.77
C LEU A 125 3.22 -36.84 -20.13
N ASN A 126 2.16 -37.39 -20.72
CA ASN A 126 2.20 -37.97 -22.07
C ASN A 126 2.42 -36.92 -23.17
N HIS A 127 2.18 -35.63 -22.88
CA HIS A 127 2.44 -34.49 -23.74
C HIS A 127 3.54 -33.62 -23.14
N ILE A 128 4.79 -34.09 -23.22
CA ILE A 128 5.97 -33.51 -22.54
C ILE A 128 6.11 -32.00 -22.78
N VAL A 129 5.88 -31.52 -24.01
CA VAL A 129 5.97 -30.09 -24.34
C VAL A 129 4.95 -29.26 -23.55
N ILE A 130 3.70 -29.74 -23.46
CA ILE A 130 2.62 -29.06 -22.73
C ILE A 130 2.88 -29.09 -21.23
N ALA A 131 3.30 -30.25 -20.70
CA ALA A 131 3.65 -30.40 -19.29
C ALA A 131 4.82 -29.47 -18.89
N ALA A 132 5.88 -29.40 -19.70
CA ALA A 132 7.01 -28.52 -19.47
C ALA A 132 6.64 -27.02 -19.52
N ALA A 133 5.77 -26.63 -20.46
CA ALA A 133 5.28 -25.25 -20.57
C ALA A 133 4.45 -24.85 -19.34
N LEU A 134 3.53 -25.70 -18.88
CA LEU A 134 2.71 -25.45 -17.69
C LEU A 134 3.56 -25.36 -16.42
N PHE A 135 4.52 -26.28 -16.27
CA PHE A 135 5.43 -26.28 -15.12
C PHE A 135 6.27 -25.00 -15.07
N SER A 136 6.85 -24.61 -16.21
CA SER A 136 7.68 -23.40 -16.33
C SER A 136 6.86 -22.13 -16.06
N CYS A 137 5.64 -22.04 -16.61
CA CYS A 137 4.73 -20.92 -16.37
C CYS A 137 4.38 -20.80 -14.88
N GLY A 138 4.02 -21.92 -14.23
CA GLY A 138 3.74 -21.96 -12.80
C GLY A 138 4.93 -21.52 -11.95
N ALA A 139 6.15 -21.96 -12.30
CA ALA A 139 7.37 -21.57 -11.59
C ALA A 139 7.67 -20.06 -11.72
N VAL A 140 7.50 -19.49 -12.92
CA VAL A 140 7.68 -18.04 -13.16
C VAL A 140 6.66 -17.23 -12.38
N LEU A 141 5.38 -17.62 -12.39
CA LEU A 141 4.33 -16.96 -11.62
C LEU A 141 4.60 -17.02 -10.12
N LEU A 142 4.99 -18.19 -9.59
CA LEU A 142 5.34 -18.35 -8.18
C LEU A 142 6.52 -17.45 -7.78
N LEU A 143 7.58 -17.40 -8.60
CA LEU A 143 8.71 -16.52 -8.36
C LEU A 143 8.29 -15.05 -8.34
N TYR A 144 7.45 -14.63 -9.29
CA TYR A 144 6.91 -13.28 -9.34
C TYR A 144 6.13 -12.91 -8.07
N PHE A 145 5.19 -13.76 -7.63
CA PHE A 145 4.44 -13.55 -6.39
C PHE A 145 5.35 -13.55 -5.15
N PHE A 146 6.35 -14.44 -5.11
CA PHE A 146 7.33 -14.48 -4.03
C PHE A 146 8.12 -13.18 -3.91
N LEU A 147 8.55 -12.61 -5.04
CA LEU A 147 9.28 -11.34 -5.07
C LEU A 147 8.41 -10.15 -4.59
N ILE A 148 7.15 -10.08 -5.05
CA ILE A 148 6.19 -9.05 -4.59
C ILE A 148 5.97 -9.17 -3.08
N TYR A 149 5.70 -10.38 -2.61
CA TYR A 149 5.48 -10.64 -1.19
C TYR A 149 6.70 -10.24 -0.37
N ARG A 150 7.91 -10.63 -0.79
CA ARG A 150 9.14 -10.25 -0.10
C ARG A 150 9.31 -8.73 -0.04
N ARG A 151 9.02 -8.03 -1.14
CA ARG A 151 9.10 -6.56 -1.21
C ARG A 151 8.13 -5.91 -0.21
N GLU A 152 6.88 -6.34 -0.18
CA GLU A 152 5.86 -5.83 0.73
C GLU A 152 6.25 -6.07 2.19
N ARG A 153 6.76 -7.26 2.52
CA ARG A 153 7.21 -7.59 3.88
C ARG A 153 8.39 -6.72 4.32
N MET A 154 9.34 -6.48 3.44
CA MET A 154 10.45 -5.58 3.74
C MET A 154 9.95 -4.15 3.97
N TYR A 155 9.02 -3.67 3.16
CA TYR A 155 8.40 -2.37 3.34
C TYR A 155 7.67 -2.25 4.69
N LEU A 156 6.77 -3.18 5.01
CA LEU A 156 6.02 -3.16 6.28
C LEU A 156 6.95 -3.22 7.50
N LYS A 157 8.04 -4.00 7.44
CA LYS A 157 9.06 -4.03 8.51
C LYS A 157 9.77 -2.70 8.68
N ARG A 158 10.18 -2.04 7.58
CA ARG A 158 10.83 -0.73 7.62
C ARG A 158 9.88 0.33 8.14
N LEU A 159 8.63 0.32 7.68
CA LEU A 159 7.60 1.25 8.16
C LEU A 159 7.34 1.05 9.65
N HIS A 160 7.19 -0.20 10.11
CA HIS A 160 7.04 -0.51 11.54
C HIS A 160 8.18 0.07 12.38
N GLN A 161 9.43 -0.11 11.93
CA GLN A 161 10.60 0.45 12.61
C GLN A 161 10.56 1.99 12.63
N LYS A 162 10.22 2.62 11.50
CA LYS A 162 10.14 4.09 11.40
C LYS A 162 9.07 4.66 12.34
N ILE A 163 7.88 4.05 12.41
CA ILE A 163 6.81 4.44 13.34
C ILE A 163 7.27 4.28 14.79
N LYS A 164 7.95 3.17 15.12
CA LYS A 164 8.44 2.91 16.48
C LYS A 164 9.49 3.93 16.92
N MET A 165 10.44 4.28 16.05
CA MET A 165 11.43 5.32 16.32
C MET A 165 10.78 6.70 16.52
N ALA A 166 9.81 7.04 15.67
CA ALA A 166 9.05 8.29 15.79
C ALA A 166 8.27 8.37 17.11
N GLN A 167 7.76 7.23 17.62
CA GLN A 167 7.09 7.17 18.92
C GLN A 167 8.07 7.34 20.10
N GLN A 168 9.27 6.75 20.03
CA GLN A 168 10.28 6.83 21.09
C GLN A 168 10.90 8.23 21.21
N GLY A 169 10.99 8.98 20.11
CA GLY A 169 11.50 10.36 20.12
C GLY A 169 10.51 11.40 20.64
N ARG A 170 9.27 11.02 20.96
CA ARG A 170 8.30 11.96 21.54
C ARG A 170 8.40 11.96 23.06
N PRO A 171 8.53 13.13 23.71
CA PRO A 171 8.45 13.19 25.16
C PRO A 171 7.10 12.60 25.58
N THR A 172 7.15 11.59 26.44
CA THR A 172 5.95 10.98 27.01
C THR A 172 5.12 12.09 27.64
N ARG A 173 3.98 12.44 27.02
CA ARG A 173 2.93 13.17 27.74
C ARG A 173 2.47 12.25 28.85
N HIS A 174 3.06 12.41 30.03
CA HIS A 174 2.51 11.91 31.27
C HIS A 174 1.11 12.50 31.36
N SER A 175 0.10 11.65 31.22
CA SER A 175 -1.24 11.96 31.65
C SER A 175 -1.18 12.20 33.15
N SER A 176 -1.06 13.46 33.54
CA SER A 176 -1.48 13.92 34.86
C SER A 176 -2.98 13.65 34.94
N GLY A 177 -3.35 12.45 35.40
CA GLY A 177 -4.67 12.15 35.87
C GLY A 177 -4.92 12.99 37.12
N THR A 178 -5.49 14.17 36.91
CA THR A 178 -6.14 14.92 37.98
C THR A 178 -7.53 14.32 38.22
N ARG A 179 -7.61 13.64 39.37
CA ARG A 179 -8.77 13.35 40.24
C ARG A 179 -9.95 12.58 39.66
#